data_AF-A0A933L5W6-F1
#
_entry.id   AF-A0A933L5W6-F1
#
_cell.length_a   1.000
_cell.length_b   1.000
_cell.length_c   1.000
_cell.angle_alpha   90.00
_cell.angle_beta   90.00
_cell.angle_gamma   90.00
#
_symmetry.space_group_name_H-M   'P 1'
#
loop_
_entity.id
_entity.type
_entity.pdbx_description
1 polymer ?
#
loop_
_entity_poly.entity_id
_entity_poly.type
_entity_poly.pdbx_seq_one_letter_code
_entity_poly.pdbx_strand_id
1 'polypeptide(L)' 'MKMKTKKAFAKRFKFTATGLVKFKRSCKRHGLGNKDSARKLALRRGGYVFRGDVKQVCKALPYGAK' A
#
# COMPACT_ATOMS: atom_id res chain seq x y z
N MET A 1 -11.01 -18.70 19.20
CA MET A 1 -10.66 -17.25 19.14
C MET A 1 -10.58 -16.82 17.69
N LYS A 2 -11.34 -15.79 17.25
CA LYS A 2 -11.37 -15.34 15.84
C LYS A 2 -10.19 -14.40 15.55
N MET A 3 -9.53 -14.57 14.40
CA MET A 3 -8.47 -13.65 13.97
C MET A 3 -9.04 -12.24 13.77
N LYS A 4 -8.33 -11.20 14.22
CA LYS A 4 -8.74 -9.80 14.02
C LYS A 4 -7.93 -9.18 12.90
N THR A 5 -8.59 -8.33 12.10
CA THR A 5 -7.90 -7.54 11.08
C THR A 5 -7.18 -6.36 11.72
N LYS A 6 -5.91 -6.17 11.39
CA LYS A 6 -5.18 -4.96 11.81
C LYS A 6 -5.70 -3.77 11.00
N LYS A 7 -6.59 -2.97 11.61
CA LYS A 7 -7.25 -1.83 10.94
C LYS A 7 -6.28 -0.81 10.35
N ALA A 8 -5.09 -0.65 10.94
CA ALA A 8 -4.03 0.20 10.39
C ALA A 8 -3.59 -0.21 8.98
N PHE A 9 -3.50 -1.53 8.72
CA PHE A 9 -3.17 -2.07 7.40
C PHE A 9 -4.34 -1.92 6.44
N ALA A 10 -5.57 -2.20 6.90
CA ALA A 10 -6.78 -2.11 6.07
C ALA A 10 -7.02 -0.68 5.52
N LYS A 11 -6.60 0.36 6.26
CA LYS A 11 -6.68 1.76 5.81
C LYS A 11 -5.64 2.12 4.75
N ARG A 12 -4.53 1.37 4.65
CA ARG A 12 -3.36 1.73 3.82
C ARG A 12 -3.18 0.86 2.58
N PHE A 13 -3.56 -0.42 2.67
CA PHE A 13 -3.37 -1.42 1.62
C PHE A 13 -4.72 -1.90 1.09
N LYS A 14 -4.82 -2.09 -0.22
CA LYS A 14 -6.00 -2.67 -0.88
C LYS A 14 -5.57 -3.82 -1.80
N PHE A 15 -6.38 -4.86 -1.88
CA PHE A 15 -6.18 -5.96 -2.83
C PHE A 15 -6.82 -5.61 -4.17
N THR A 16 -6.13 -5.91 -5.27
CA THR A 16 -6.72 -5.89 -6.62
C THR A 16 -7.43 -7.21 -6.89
N ALA A 17 -8.28 -7.25 -7.92
CA ALA A 17 -8.94 -8.49 -8.35
C ALA A 17 -7.94 -9.61 -8.71
N THR A 18 -6.73 -9.24 -9.12
CA THR A 18 -5.63 -10.15 -9.47
C THR A 18 -4.77 -10.58 -8.27
N GLY A 19 -5.14 -10.20 -7.04
CA GLY A 19 -4.40 -10.58 -5.82
C GLY A 19 -3.18 -9.72 -5.49
N LEU A 20 -2.90 -8.65 -6.26
CA LEU A 20 -1.80 -7.74 -5.96
C LEU A 20 -2.19 -6.75 -4.85
N VAL A 21 -1.22 -6.41 -4.00
CA VAL A 21 -1.42 -5.44 -2.93
C VAL A 21 -1.03 -4.05 -3.41
N LYS A 22 -2.03 -3.18 -3.55
CA LYS A 22 -1.88 -1.78 -3.96
C LYS A 22 -1.76 -0.85 -2.75
N PHE A 23 -0.88 0.14 -2.85
CA PHE A 23 -0.71 1.20 -1.85
C PHE A 23 -0.38 2.56 -2.48
N LYS A 24 -0.50 3.63 -1.69
CA LYS A 24 -0.09 4.98 -2.10
C LYS A 24 1.38 5.21 -1.75
N ARG A 25 2.18 5.65 -2.73
CA ARG A 25 3.61 5.97 -2.51
C ARG A 25 3.77 7.10 -1.48
N SER A 26 4.84 7.02 -0.69
CA SER A 26 5.18 7.99 0.36
C SER A 26 5.76 9.30 -0.22
N CYS A 27 6.02 10.28 0.66
CA CYS A 27 6.76 11.52 0.35
C CYS A 27 6.10 12.52 -0.62
N LYS A 28 4.78 12.41 -0.86
CA LYS A 28 4.01 13.36 -1.69
C LYS A 28 3.14 14.36 -0.92
N ARG A 29 3.31 14.49 0.41
CA ARG A 29 2.44 15.32 1.27
C ARG A 29 2.96 16.75 1.47
N HIS A 30 4.26 16.91 1.75
CA HIS A 30 4.91 18.21 2.00
C HIS A 30 6.31 18.24 1.36
N GLY A 31 6.91 19.43 1.30
CA GLY A 31 8.24 19.65 0.68
C GLY A 31 8.23 19.31 -0.81
N LEU A 32 7.19 19.74 -1.54
CA LEU A 32 7.05 19.48 -2.98
C LEU A 32 7.81 20.49 -3.84
N GLY A 33 8.19 21.65 -3.28
CA GLY A 33 8.99 22.67 -3.99
C GLY A 33 10.35 22.14 -4.42
N ASN A 34 11.04 21.41 -3.53
CA ASN A 34 12.37 20.84 -3.81
C ASN A 34 12.34 19.57 -4.66
N LYS A 35 11.16 19.10 -5.07
CA LYS A 35 11.01 17.87 -5.86
C LYS A 35 10.74 18.24 -7.30
N ASP A 36 11.53 17.64 -8.19
CA ASP A 36 11.30 17.71 -9.62
C ASP A 36 9.88 17.26 -10.02
N SER A 37 9.38 17.82 -11.11
CA SER A 37 8.06 17.55 -11.66
C SER A 37 7.87 16.08 -12.06
N ALA A 38 8.88 15.43 -12.64
CA ALA A 38 8.84 14.01 -12.95
C ALA A 38 8.74 13.15 -11.69
N ARG A 39 9.48 13.52 -10.62
CA ARG A 39 9.38 12.84 -9.32
C ARG A 39 7.97 12.97 -8.72
N LYS A 40 7.36 14.15 -8.78
CA LYS A 40 5.98 14.37 -8.31
C LYS A 40 4.96 13.53 -9.10
N LEU A 41 5.17 13.37 -10.41
CA LEU A 41 4.32 12.54 -11.27
C LEU A 41 4.47 11.04 -10.94
N ALA A 42 5.69 10.55 -10.73
CA ALA A 42 5.94 9.16 -10.33
C ALA A 42 5.29 8.83 -8.98
N LEU A 43 5.39 9.74 -8.00
CA LEU A 43 4.76 9.58 -6.67
C LEU A 43 3.23 9.68 -6.70
N ARG A 44 2.63 10.21 -7.78
CA ARG A 44 1.16 10.24 -7.95
C ARG A 44 0.61 8.85 -8.24
N ARG A 45 1.36 8.00 -8.95
CA ARG A 45 0.90 6.68 -9.37
C ARG A 45 0.80 5.74 -8.16
N GLY A 46 -0.15 4.81 -8.21
CA GLY A 46 -0.26 3.75 -7.21
C GLY A 46 0.96 2.83 -7.29
N GLY A 47 1.46 2.41 -6.13
CA GLY A 47 2.53 1.42 -6.01
C GLY A 47 1.97 0.04 -5.69
N TYR A 48 2.76 -0.99 -6.00
CA TYR A 48 2.50 -2.37 -5.59
C TYR A 48 3.56 -2.80 -4.58
N VAL A 49 3.13 -3.53 -3.55
CA VAL A 49 4.02 -4.01 -2.50
C VAL A 49 5.04 -4.99 -3.09
N PHE A 50 6.28 -4.91 -2.61
CA PHE A 50 7.33 -5.83 -3.03
C PHE A 50 6.99 -7.27 -2.61
N ARG A 51 7.35 -8.26 -3.43
CA ARG A 51 6.97 -9.67 -3.25
C ARG A 51 7.31 -10.21 -1.86
N GLY A 52 8.45 -9.81 -1.28
CA GLY A 52 8.88 -10.24 0.06
C GLY A 52 7.95 -9.80 1.19
N ASP A 53 7.34 -8.62 1.08
CA ASP A 53 6.52 -8.02 2.14
C ASP A 53 5.04 -8.45 2.09
N VAL A 54 4.60 -9.02 0.95
CA VAL A 54 3.20 -9.43 0.74
C VAL A 54 2.74 -10.41 1.82
N LYS A 55 3.60 -11.36 2.23
CA LYS A 55 3.28 -12.35 3.27
C LYS A 55 2.92 -11.68 4.60
N GLN A 56 3.59 -10.58 4.95
CA GLN A 56 3.32 -9.85 6.19
C GLN A 56 1.99 -9.10 6.11
N VAL A 57 1.66 -8.52 4.95
CA VAL A 57 0.39 -7.82 4.74
C VAL A 57 -0.80 -8.79 4.79
N CYS A 58 -0.67 -9.96 4.16
CA CYS A 58 -1.73 -10.99 4.20
C CYS A 58 -1.97 -11.51 5.62
N LYS A 59 -0.92 -11.76 6.41
CA LYS A 59 -1.06 -12.13 7.83
C LYS A 59 -1.76 -11.04 8.65
N ALA A 60 -1.53 -9.76 8.35
CA ALA A 60 -2.17 -8.64 9.03
C ALA A 60 -3.65 -8.45 8.63
N LEU A 61 -4.04 -8.95 7.45
CA LEU A 61 -5.36 -8.85 6.86
C LEU A 61 -5.95 -10.24 6.55
N PRO A 62 -6.26 -11.04 7.59
CA PRO A 62 -6.71 -12.43 7.43
C PRO A 62 -8.02 -12.61 6.65
N TYR A 63 -8.81 -11.54 6.47
CA TYR A 63 -10.06 -11.54 5.70
C TYR A 63 -10.03 -10.58 4.50
N GLY A 64 -8.87 -9.99 4.21
CA GLY A 64 -8.73 -8.99 3.16
C GLY A 64 -8.40 -9.57 1.79
N ALA A 65 -7.75 -10.74 1.76
CA ALA A 65 -7.45 -11.47 0.55
C ALA A 65 -8.65 -12.34 0.15
N LYS A 66 -9.00 -12.29 -1.14
CA LYS A 66 -9.85 -13.28 -1.80
C LYS A 66 -8.94 -14.24 -2.55
#